data_AF-A0A2I0LGG3-F1
#
_entry.id   AF-A0A2I0LGG3-F1
#
_cell.length_a   1.000
_cell.length_b   1.000
_cell.length_c   1.000
_cell.angle_alpha   90.00
_cell.angle_beta   90.00
_cell.angle_gamma   90.00
#
_symmetry.space_group_name_H-M   'P 1'
#
loop_
_entity.id
_entity.type
_entity.pdbx_description
1 polymer ?
#
loop_
_entity_poly.entity_id
_entity_poly.type
_entity_poly.pdbx_seq_one_letter_code
_entity_poly.pdbx_strand_id
1 'polypeptide(L)'
;ELPGPFFPAQVKSISHDLPQLHRLLHVARSLLHNPFLFLGPYARSLSSSVLYCALEPLAASINPLNDHWPLRDYAAMLLGRIFWTHGEAVSGLCQHILLALQRVLADPVRPLCSHYGA
;
A
#
# COMPACT_ATOMS: atom_id res chain seq x y z
N GLU A 1 -12.90 -0.99 22.39
CA GLU A 1 -12.62 -2.00 21.34
C GLU A 1 -12.99 -1.40 20.00
N LEU A 2 -11.99 -0.99 19.22
CA LEU A 2 -12.14 -0.37 17.89
C LEU A 2 -11.71 -1.40 16.85
N PRO A 3 -12.35 -1.41 15.67
CA PRO A 3 -12.51 -2.60 14.87
C PRO A 3 -11.18 -3.03 14.23
N GLY A 4 -10.93 -4.34 14.22
CA GLY A 4 -10.03 -4.94 13.26
C GLY A 4 -10.51 -4.72 11.81
N PRO A 5 -9.95 -5.49 10.86
CA PRO A 5 -9.25 -5.01 9.67
C PRO A 5 -10.06 -4.03 8.79
N PHE A 6 -10.21 -2.78 9.22
CA PHE A 6 -10.99 -1.78 8.47
C PHE A 6 -10.30 -1.38 7.15
N PHE A 7 -8.98 -1.16 7.18
CA PHE A 7 -8.23 -0.70 6.00
C PHE A 7 -8.13 -1.72 4.86
N PRO A 8 -7.77 -3.01 5.09
CA PRO A 8 -7.68 -3.99 4.00
C PRO A 8 -9.03 -4.28 3.33
N ALA A 9 -10.12 -4.30 4.11
CA ALA A 9 -11.46 -4.54 3.59
C ALA A 9 -11.99 -3.36 2.76
N GLN A 10 -11.74 -2.14 3.24
CA GLN A 10 -12.16 -0.91 2.56
C GLN A 10 -11.37 -0.67 1.26
N VAL A 11 -10.08 -0.97 1.22
CA VAL A 11 -9.29 -0.83 -0.02
C VAL A 11 -9.73 -1.85 -1.09
N LYS A 12 -10.14 -3.06 -0.69
CA LYS A 12 -10.71 -4.05 -1.62
C LYS A 12 -12.07 -3.60 -2.17
N SER A 13 -12.94 -3.01 -1.35
CA SER A 13 -14.25 -2.53 -1.81
C SER A 13 -14.16 -1.30 -2.72
N ILE A 14 -13.13 -0.48 -2.57
CA ILE A 14 -12.89 0.77 -3.32
C ILE A 14 -11.93 0.56 -4.51
N SER A 15 -11.47 -0.67 -4.76
CA SER A 15 -10.49 -0.98 -5.82
C SER A 15 -10.88 -0.52 -7.24
N HIS A 16 -12.13 -0.09 -7.46
CA HIS A 16 -12.67 0.46 -8.69
C HIS A 16 -12.61 2.00 -8.80
N ASP A 17 -12.44 2.75 -7.70
CA ASP A 17 -12.39 4.22 -7.67
C ASP A 17 -10.95 4.71 -7.43
N LEU A 18 -10.26 4.99 -8.54
CA LEU A 18 -8.88 5.45 -8.55
C LEU A 18 -8.67 6.78 -7.78
N PRO A 19 -9.49 7.83 -7.97
CA PRO A 19 -9.46 9.03 -7.12
C PRO A 19 -9.57 8.75 -5.62
N GLN A 20 -10.45 7.84 -5.21
CA GLN A 20 -10.62 7.52 -3.80
C GLN A 20 -9.42 6.77 -3.22
N LEU A 21 -8.81 5.84 -3.98
CA LEU A 21 -7.54 5.21 -3.60
C LEU A 21 -6.43 6.25 -3.42
N HIS A 22 -6.34 7.23 -4.33
CA HIS A 22 -5.36 8.32 -4.21
C HIS A 22 -5.57 9.12 -2.92
N ARG A 23 -6.81 9.47 -2.59
CA ARG A 23 -7.14 10.14 -1.32
C ARG A 23 -6.75 9.30 -0.11
N LEU A 24 -6.96 7.98 -0.13
CA LEU A 24 -6.54 7.10 0.96
C LEU A 24 -5.02 7.09 1.14
N LEU A 25 -4.24 7.09 0.05
CA LEU A 25 -2.78 7.20 0.14
C LEU A 25 -2.34 8.57 0.68
N HIS A 26 -3.04 9.65 0.35
CA HIS A 26 -2.77 10.97 0.95
C HIS A 26 -3.08 10.99 2.46
N VAL A 27 -4.19 10.39 2.88
CA VAL A 27 -4.52 10.24 4.30
C VAL A 27 -3.45 9.39 5.02
N ALA A 28 -3.04 8.27 4.42
CA ALA A 28 -1.96 7.43 4.94
C ALA A 28 -0.67 8.23 5.15
N ARG A 29 -0.29 9.06 4.17
CA ARG A 29 0.86 9.96 4.28
C ARG A 29 0.70 10.95 5.43
N SER A 30 -0.46 11.60 5.56
CA SER A 30 -0.70 12.56 6.64
C SER A 30 -0.61 11.92 8.03
N LEU A 31 -1.09 10.69 8.18
CA LEU A 31 -0.95 9.92 9.42
C LEU A 31 0.52 9.62 9.72
N LEU A 32 1.30 9.20 8.72
CA LEU A 32 2.73 8.89 8.86
C LEU A 32 3.58 10.11 9.23
N HIS A 33 3.18 11.32 8.82
CA HIS A 33 3.92 12.55 9.13
C HIS A 33 3.47 13.20 10.43
N ASN A 34 2.48 12.65 11.15
CA ASN A 34 1.99 13.25 12.38
C ASN A 34 2.83 12.77 13.59
N PRO A 35 3.72 13.61 14.16
CA PRO A 35 4.59 13.21 15.27
C PRO A 35 3.81 12.97 16.58
N PHE A 36 2.57 13.47 16.67
CA PHE A 36 1.72 13.31 17.84
C PHE A 36 0.89 12.02 17.81
N LEU A 37 0.99 11.21 16.76
CA LEU A 37 0.23 9.99 16.58
C LEU A 37 1.14 8.77 16.66
N PHE A 38 0.89 7.89 17.64
CA PHE A 38 1.62 6.63 17.77
C PHE A 38 1.06 5.56 16.82
N LEU A 39 1.71 5.38 15.67
CA LEU A 39 1.30 4.42 14.64
C LEU A 39 1.68 2.96 14.92
N GLY A 40 2.50 2.67 15.92
CA GLY A 40 3.09 1.34 16.17
C GLY A 40 2.20 0.13 15.83
N PRO A 41 1.01 -0.03 16.45
CA PRO A 41 0.12 -1.16 16.19
C PRO A 41 -0.55 -1.13 14.81
N TYR A 42 -0.66 0.04 14.17
CA TYR A 42 -1.33 0.25 12.90
C TYR A 42 -0.39 0.24 11.69
N ALA A 43 0.93 0.42 11.90
CA ALA A 43 1.92 0.53 10.84
C ALA A 43 1.90 -0.66 9.86
N ARG A 44 1.75 -1.89 10.38
CA ARG A 44 1.64 -3.10 9.56
C ARG A 44 0.35 -3.16 8.73
N SER A 45 -0.77 -2.72 9.30
CA SER A 45 -2.05 -2.68 8.58
C SER A 45 -2.02 -1.61 7.48
N LEU A 46 -1.42 -0.46 7.79
CA LEU A 46 -1.19 0.62 6.84
C LEU A 46 -0.28 0.17 5.71
N SER A 47 0.86 -0.49 6.01
CA SER A 47 1.77 -1.00 5.00
C SER A 47 1.10 -2.02 4.09
N SER A 48 0.27 -2.92 4.62
CA SER A 48 -0.52 -3.87 3.81
C SER A 48 -1.47 -3.17 2.83
N SER A 49 -2.05 -2.04 3.25
CA SER A 49 -2.98 -1.27 2.41
C SER A 49 -2.25 -0.52 1.29
N VAL A 50 -1.06 0.02 1.59
CA VAL A 50 -0.21 0.65 0.58
C VAL A 50 0.37 -0.40 -0.38
N LEU A 51 0.80 -1.56 0.13
CA LEU A 51 1.22 -2.71 -0.68
C LEU A 51 0.11 -3.16 -1.63
N TYR A 52 -1.15 -3.20 -1.20
CA TYR A 52 -2.26 -3.52 -2.07
C TYR A 52 -2.39 -2.52 -3.23
N CYS A 53 -2.27 -1.21 -2.96
CA CYS A 53 -2.33 -0.18 -4.00
C CYS A 53 -1.15 -0.25 -4.99
N ALA A 54 0.04 -0.64 -4.51
CA ALA A 54 1.23 -0.78 -5.33
C ALA A 54 1.22 -2.07 -6.16
N LEU A 55 0.82 -3.20 -5.58
CA LEU A 55 1.12 -4.54 -6.11
C LEU A 55 -0.08 -5.26 -6.71
N GLU A 56 -1.32 -4.96 -6.33
CA GLU A 56 -2.46 -5.75 -6.79
C GLU A 56 -3.03 -5.21 -8.11
N PRO A 57 -3.56 -6.08 -8.99
CA PRO A 57 -4.31 -5.66 -10.17
C PRO A 57 -5.68 -5.12 -9.74
N LEU A 58 -5.73 -3.83 -9.45
CA LEU A 58 -6.93 -3.09 -9.05
C LEU A 58 -7.97 -3.15 -10.18
N ALA A 59 -9.26 -3.16 -9.85
CA ALA A 59 -10.32 -3.06 -10.85
C ALA A 59 -10.17 -1.78 -11.70
N ALA A 60 -9.69 -0.69 -11.09
CA ALA A 60 -9.32 0.52 -11.81
C ALA A 60 -8.26 0.29 -12.89
N SER A 61 -7.35 -0.69 -12.74
CA SER A 61 -6.31 -1.02 -13.73
C SER A 61 -6.83 -1.86 -14.92
N ILE A 62 -8.05 -2.38 -14.85
CA ILE A 62 -8.67 -3.14 -15.96
C ILE A 62 -9.10 -2.19 -17.08
N ASN A 63 -9.51 -0.96 -16.73
CA ASN A 63 -9.91 0.04 -17.71
C ASN A 63 -8.66 0.75 -18.28
N PRO A 64 -8.35 0.63 -19.58
CA PRO A 64 -7.17 1.25 -20.18
C PRO A 64 -7.23 2.79 -20.19
N LEU A 65 -8.40 3.39 -19.99
CA LEU A 65 -8.56 4.85 -19.86
C LEU A 65 -8.13 5.38 -18.49
N ASN A 66 -7.99 4.50 -17.49
CA ASN A 66 -7.57 4.90 -16.15
C ASN A 66 -6.05 4.91 -16.05
N ASP A 67 -5.49 6.10 -15.90
CA ASP A 67 -4.06 6.27 -15.61
C ASP A 67 -3.75 5.94 -14.14
N HIS A 68 -3.55 4.66 -13.88
CA HIS A 68 -3.32 4.12 -12.54
C HIS A 68 -1.84 4.04 -12.15
N TRP A 69 -0.92 4.37 -13.07
CA TRP A 69 0.53 4.36 -12.81
C TRP A 69 0.95 5.37 -11.73
N PRO A 70 0.41 6.61 -11.68
CA PRO A 70 0.74 7.56 -10.62
C PRO A 70 0.34 7.07 -9.23
N LEU A 71 -0.75 6.31 -9.11
CA LEU A 71 -1.17 5.72 -7.84
C LEU A 71 -0.09 4.74 -7.33
N ARG A 72 0.42 3.88 -8.23
CA ARG A 72 1.44 2.88 -7.90
C ARG A 72 2.77 3.53 -7.54
N ASP A 73 3.19 4.53 -8.30
CA ASP A 73 4.40 5.31 -8.02
C ASP A 73 4.33 5.97 -6.62
N TYR A 74 3.21 6.61 -6.33
CA TYR A 74 2.99 7.23 -5.02
C TYR A 74 2.92 6.20 -3.88
N ALA A 75 2.31 5.05 -4.11
CA ALA A 75 2.27 3.95 -3.14
C ALA A 75 3.66 3.38 -2.87
N ALA A 76 4.49 3.15 -3.90
CA ALA A 76 5.87 2.69 -3.76
C ALA A 76 6.74 3.70 -2.98
N MET A 77 6.63 4.99 -3.31
CA MET A 77 7.28 6.06 -2.55
C MET A 77 6.86 6.03 -1.07
N LEU A 78 5.58 5.83 -0.78
CA LEU A 78 5.07 5.79 0.59
C LEU A 78 5.56 4.53 1.34
N LEU A 79 5.64 3.38 0.67
CA LEU A 79 6.25 2.16 1.23
C LEU A 79 7.70 2.38 1.60
N GLY A 80 8.48 3.05 0.75
CA GLY A 80 9.87 3.40 1.04
C GLY A 80 9.97 4.26 2.31
N ARG A 81 9.08 5.24 2.50
CA ARG A 81 9.03 6.01 3.75
C ARG A 81 8.71 5.13 4.95
N ILE A 82 7.65 4.31 4.87
CA ILE A 82 7.25 3.42 5.96
C ILE A 82 8.41 2.49 6.36
N PHE A 83 9.11 1.93 5.36
CA PHE A 83 10.27 1.08 5.58
C PHE A 83 11.35 1.82 6.38
N TRP A 84 11.73 3.02 5.96
CA TRP A 84 12.80 3.78 6.62
C TRP A 84 12.42 4.38 7.98
N THR A 85 11.17 4.80 8.18
CA THR A 85 10.76 5.50 9.42
C THR A 85 10.21 4.56 10.48
N HIS A 86 9.59 3.45 10.10
CA HIS A 86 8.92 2.52 11.02
C HIS A 86 9.47 1.10 10.97
N GLY A 87 10.37 0.79 10.03
CA GLY A 87 10.91 -0.57 9.83
C GLY A 87 11.56 -1.16 11.07
N GLU A 88 12.45 -0.39 11.72
CA GLU A 88 13.14 -0.80 12.94
C GLU A 88 12.25 -0.71 14.19
N ALA A 89 11.34 0.27 14.21
CA ALA A 89 10.44 0.50 15.35
C ALA A 89 9.35 -0.58 15.47
N VAL A 90 8.99 -1.22 14.37
CA VAL A 90 7.91 -2.21 14.31
C VAL A 90 8.48 -3.55 13.87
N SER A 91 8.64 -4.46 14.84
CA SER A 91 9.21 -5.79 14.61
C SER A 91 8.54 -6.51 13.42
N GLY A 92 9.37 -7.03 12.51
CA GLY A 92 8.93 -7.77 11.33
C GLY A 92 8.29 -6.94 10.22
N LEU A 93 8.24 -5.60 10.32
CA LEU A 93 7.67 -4.75 9.26
C LEU A 93 8.53 -4.78 7.98
N CYS A 94 9.85 -4.63 8.11
CA CYS A 94 10.78 -4.75 6.99
C CYS A 94 10.61 -6.08 6.25
N GLN A 95 10.60 -7.19 7.01
CA GLN A 95 10.42 -8.53 6.45
C GLN A 95 9.06 -8.67 5.75
N HIS A 96 7.99 -8.13 6.34
CA HIS A 96 6.66 -8.14 5.72
C HIS A 96 6.64 -7.43 4.36
N ILE A 97 7.25 -6.25 4.26
CA ILE A 97 7.34 -5.48 3.01
C ILE A 97 8.20 -6.22 1.98
N LEU A 98 9.42 -6.61 2.36
CA LEU A 98 10.37 -7.27 1.46
C LEU A 98 9.82 -8.59 0.91
N LEU A 99 9.18 -9.42 1.74
CA LEU A 99 8.56 -10.66 1.28
C LEU A 99 7.38 -10.42 0.34
N ALA A 100 6.63 -9.33 0.52
CA ALA A 100 5.56 -8.98 -0.41
C ALA A 100 6.12 -8.60 -1.79
N LEU A 101 7.14 -7.74 -1.85
CA LEU A 101 7.81 -7.35 -3.08
C LEU A 101 8.47 -8.54 -3.78
N GLN A 102 9.23 -9.34 -3.03
CA GLN A 102 9.92 -10.52 -3.56
C GLN A 102 8.95 -11.52 -4.18
N ARG A 103 7.78 -11.75 -3.57
CA ARG A 103 6.76 -12.64 -4.14
C ARG A 103 6.26 -12.16 -5.50
N VAL A 104 6.13 -10.85 -5.69
CA VAL A 104 5.73 -10.29 -6.99
C VAL A 104 6.83 -10.45 -8.02
N LEU A 105 8.06 -10.08 -7.66
CA LEU A 105 9.20 -10.15 -8.57
C LEU A 105 9.55 -11.60 -8.96
N ALA A 106 9.29 -12.56 -8.09
CA ALA A 106 9.56 -13.99 -8.35
C ALA A 106 8.47 -14.68 -9.20
N ASP A 107 7.31 -14.06 -9.40
CA ASP A 107 6.18 -14.64 -10.14
C ASP A 107 6.12 -14.07 -11.56
N PRO A 108 6.65 -14.75 -12.59
CA PRO A 108 6.71 -14.22 -13.95
C PRO A 108 5.34 -14.10 -14.64
N VAL A 109 4.27 -14.71 -14.09
CA VAL A 109 2.93 -14.64 -14.68
C VAL A 109 2.08 -13.52 -14.07
N ARG A 110 2.60 -12.78 -13.08
CA ARG A 110 1.90 -11.61 -12.55
C ARG A 110 1.79 -10.51 -13.62
N PRO A 111 0.74 -9.69 -13.56
CA PRO A 111 0.55 -8.63 -14.54
C PRO A 111 1.62 -7.55 -14.41
N LEU A 112 1.91 -6.87 -15.54
CA LEU A 112 2.92 -5.80 -15.60
C LEU A 112 2.73 -4.74 -14.52
N CYS A 113 1.49 -4.37 -14.22
CA CYS A 113 1.17 -3.35 -13.22
C CYS A 113 1.59 -3.76 -11.79
N SER A 114 1.56 -5.06 -11.48
CA SER A 114 2.10 -5.59 -10.22
C SER A 114 3.62 -5.50 -10.18
N HIS A 115 4.29 -5.91 -11.25
CA HIS A 115 5.75 -5.85 -11.36
C HIS A 115 6.28 -4.42 -11.32
N TYR A 116 5.61 -3.48 -12.00
CA TYR A 116 5.98 -2.07 -11.98
C TYR A 116 5.92 -1.46 -10.57
N GLY A 117 4.93 -1.86 -9.77
CA GLY A 117 4.78 -1.35 -8.41
C GLY A 117 5.69 -2.02 -7.37
N ALA A 118 6.38 -3.11 -7.74
CA ALA A 118 7.28 -3.86 -6.88
C ALA A 118 8.72 -3.35 -6.99
#